data_AF-A0A847K4G2-F1
#
_entry.id   AF-A0A847K4G2-F1
#
_cell.length_a   1.000
_cell.length_b   1.000
_cell.length_c   1.000
_cell.angle_alpha   90.00
_cell.angle_beta   90.00
_cell.angle_gamma   90.00
#
_symmetry.space_group_name_H-M   'P 1'
#
loop_
_entity.id
_entity.type
_entity.pdbx_description
1 polymer ?
#
loop_
_entity_poly.entity_id
_entity_poly.type
_entity_poly.pdbx_seq_one_letter_code
_entity_poly.pdbx_strand_id
1 'polypeptide(L)'
;MVDGEELTLTTTSGTTVAQALEDAGIELGELDEVSLPLNTRLESNVTITIVRVTTALVSEDFEVEYETVREDDSSLAQGTEKVETEGQNGVGTRTYTVYYRDGEEANWEMTVEAVTTQPVNEVIRVGTRTSSSSSSGGSFTPPANAAPVAPGTSRAIAAEMVAARGWSESEFACLDTLWQRESGWNHLAMNPYSGAYGIPQSLPGSKMASAGADWQTNPATQIAWGLSYISGRYGTPCGALSHSYSVGWY
;
A
#
# COMPACT_ATOMS: atom_id res chain seq x y z
N MET A 1 15.89 32.35 -37.15
CA MET A 1 15.89 30.88 -37.22
C MET A 1 14.49 30.42 -36.86
N VAL A 2 13.79 29.80 -37.81
CA VAL A 2 12.44 29.27 -37.64
C VAL A 2 12.40 27.94 -38.39
N ASP A 3 11.85 26.89 -37.78
CA ASP A 3 11.71 25.57 -38.43
C ASP A 3 13.04 24.98 -38.95
N GLY A 4 14.15 25.29 -38.27
CA GLY A 4 15.51 24.91 -38.69
C GLY A 4 16.08 25.71 -39.86
N GLU A 5 15.34 26.71 -40.39
CA GLU A 5 15.73 27.52 -41.55
C GLU A 5 16.07 28.98 -41.17
N GLU A 6 17.07 29.54 -41.86
CA GLU A 6 17.51 30.92 -41.68
C GLU A 6 16.78 31.84 -42.66
N LEU A 7 15.84 32.62 -42.14
CA LEU A 7 15.12 33.64 -42.89
C LEU A 7 15.72 35.02 -42.59
N THR A 8 16.17 35.73 -43.63
CA THR A 8 16.64 37.12 -43.52
C THR A 8 15.50 38.06 -43.87
N LEU A 9 15.17 38.98 -42.96
CA LEU A 9 14.10 39.98 -43.12
C LEU A 9 14.68 41.39 -43.14
N THR A 10 14.14 42.24 -44.01
CA THR A 10 14.41 43.69 -43.99
C THR A 10 13.20 44.39 -43.41
N THR A 11 13.36 45.00 -42.23
CA THR A 11 12.27 45.68 -41.49
C THR A 11 12.53 47.18 -41.39
N THR A 12 11.48 47.95 -41.08
CA THR A 12 11.60 49.39 -40.87
C THR A 12 12.12 49.68 -39.46
N SER A 13 12.87 50.76 -39.27
CA SER A 13 13.32 51.17 -37.93
C SER A 13 12.14 51.32 -36.95
N GLY A 14 12.27 50.72 -35.77
CA GLY A 14 11.24 50.74 -34.73
C GLY A 14 10.21 49.61 -34.82
N THR A 15 10.30 48.71 -35.81
CA THR A 15 9.50 47.47 -35.91
C THR A 15 9.73 46.60 -34.67
N THR A 16 8.67 46.01 -34.13
CA THR A 16 8.75 45.06 -33.01
C THR A 16 8.93 43.62 -33.50
N VAL A 17 9.36 42.71 -32.61
CA VAL A 17 9.43 41.27 -32.90
C VAL A 17 8.10 40.76 -33.46
N ALA A 18 6.97 41.06 -32.81
CA ALA A 18 5.64 40.63 -33.28
C ALA A 18 5.34 41.07 -34.72
N GLN A 19 5.57 42.35 -35.02
CA GLN A 19 5.33 42.91 -36.35
C GLN A 19 6.24 42.28 -37.41
N ALA A 20 7.51 42.05 -37.08
CA ALA A 20 8.45 41.41 -38.00
C ALA A 20 8.05 39.97 -38.34
N LEU A 21 7.47 39.23 -37.38
CA LEU A 21 6.94 37.88 -37.62
C LEU A 21 5.67 37.92 -38.48
N GLU A 22 4.75 38.83 -38.18
CA GLU A 22 3.52 39.04 -38.96
C GLU A 22 3.81 39.42 -40.41
N ASP A 23 4.72 40.39 -40.63
CA ASP A 23 5.15 40.82 -41.96
C ASP A 23 5.82 39.69 -42.76
N ALA A 24 6.49 38.75 -42.06
CA ALA A 24 7.09 37.56 -42.65
C ALA A 24 6.10 36.41 -42.88
N GLY A 25 4.83 36.57 -42.47
CA GLY A 25 3.83 35.51 -42.52
C GLY A 25 4.11 34.34 -41.56
N ILE A 26 4.89 34.59 -40.50
CA ILE A 26 5.22 33.59 -39.49
C ILE A 26 4.18 33.69 -38.37
N GLU A 27 3.28 32.71 -38.34
CA GLU A 27 2.34 32.54 -37.23
C GLU A 27 2.98 31.73 -36.11
N LEU A 28 2.80 32.16 -34.86
CA LEU A 28 3.28 31.43 -33.68
C LEU A 28 2.16 30.53 -33.14
N GLY A 29 2.53 29.30 -32.81
CA GLY A 29 1.71 28.42 -31.99
C GLY A 29 1.60 28.94 -30.55
N GLU A 30 0.58 28.46 -29.83
CA GLU A 30 0.31 28.89 -28.44
C GLU A 30 1.48 28.64 -27.48
N LEU A 31 2.26 27.59 -27.74
CA LEU A 31 3.38 27.18 -26.91
C LEU A 31 4.76 27.56 -27.50
N ASP A 32 4.79 28.17 -28.69
CA ASP A 32 6.05 28.50 -29.36
C ASP A 32 6.87 29.48 -28.52
N GLU A 33 8.18 29.24 -28.46
CA GLU A 33 9.10 30.08 -27.70
C GLU A 33 9.88 30.99 -28.65
N VAL A 34 9.90 32.29 -28.34
CA VAL A 34 10.67 33.29 -29.11
C VAL A 34 11.80 33.80 -28.23
N SER A 35 13.01 33.85 -28.78
CA SER A 35 14.23 34.25 -28.05
C SER A 35 14.20 35.69 -27.51
N LEU A 36 13.25 36.52 -27.97
CA LEU A 36 13.03 37.89 -27.53
C LEU A 36 11.53 38.13 -27.27
N PRO A 37 11.15 38.95 -26.27
CA PRO A 37 9.76 39.33 -26.06
C PRO A 37 9.14 39.97 -27.29
N LEU A 38 7.88 39.65 -27.58
CA LEU A 38 7.16 40.09 -28.78
C LEU A 38 7.05 41.62 -28.94
N ASN A 39 7.08 42.37 -27.84
CA ASN A 39 7.06 43.84 -27.81
C ASN A 39 8.45 44.48 -27.94
N THR A 40 9.52 43.69 -28.04
CA THR A 40 10.88 44.19 -28.19
C THR A 40 11.03 44.88 -29.54
N ARG A 41 11.57 46.09 -29.54
CA ARG A 41 11.91 46.82 -30.77
C ARG A 41 13.22 46.26 -31.35
N LEU A 42 13.22 45.99 -32.65
CA LEU A 42 14.38 45.43 -33.33
C LEU A 42 15.43 46.51 -33.60
N GLU A 43 16.67 46.20 -33.27
CA GLU A 43 17.86 46.97 -33.66
C GLU A 43 18.58 46.29 -34.84
N SER A 44 19.59 46.95 -35.38
CA SER A 44 20.38 46.44 -36.50
C SER A 44 21.03 45.09 -36.17
N ASN A 45 20.91 44.11 -37.08
CA ASN A 45 21.54 42.78 -37.00
C ASN A 45 21.14 41.93 -35.78
N VAL A 46 19.87 41.96 -35.38
CA VAL A 46 19.33 41.08 -34.34
C VAL A 46 18.94 39.72 -34.93
N THR A 47 19.36 38.64 -34.28
CA THR A 47 18.89 37.27 -34.58
C THR A 47 17.76 36.91 -33.64
N ILE A 48 16.64 36.45 -34.20
CA ILE A 48 15.50 35.91 -33.47
C ILE A 48 15.44 34.41 -33.75
N THR A 49 15.37 33.62 -32.68
CA THR A 49 15.15 32.17 -32.76
C THR A 49 13.74 31.88 -32.29
N ILE A 50 13.03 31.08 -33.07
CA ILE A 50 11.71 30.56 -32.74
C ILE A 50 11.88 29.05 -32.59
N VAL A 51 11.48 28.53 -31.43
CA VAL A 51 11.39 27.10 -31.17
C VAL A 51 9.93 26.70 -31.30
N ARG A 52 9.63 25.78 -32.20
CA ARG A 52 8.27 25.26 -32.35
C ARG A 52 7.98 24.27 -31.24
N VAL A 53 6.96 24.54 -30.44
CA VAL A 53 6.56 23.65 -29.35
C VAL A 53 5.20 23.07 -29.67
N THR A 54 5.15 21.75 -29.81
CA THR A 54 3.91 21.00 -30.01
C THR A 54 3.75 19.94 -28.94
N THR A 55 2.52 19.51 -28.71
CA THR A 55 2.21 18.45 -27.75
C THR A 55 1.45 17.32 -28.43
N ALA A 56 1.66 16.11 -27.94
CA ALA A 56 0.83 14.96 -28.29
C ALA A 56 0.44 14.20 -27.02
N LEU A 57 -0.74 13.59 -27.04
CA LEU A 57 -1.15 12.64 -26.01
C LEU A 57 -0.71 11.24 -26.43
N VAL A 58 0.11 10.61 -25.60
CA VAL A 58 0.54 9.22 -25.77
C VAL A 58 -0.04 8.41 -24.62
N SER A 59 -0.66 7.27 -24.92
CA SER A 59 -1.22 6.38 -23.91
C SER A 59 -0.50 5.04 -23.93
N GLU A 60 -0.20 4.53 -22.74
CA GLU A 60 0.44 3.24 -22.52
C GLU A 60 -0.40 2.43 -21.52
N ASP A 61 -0.72 1.19 -21.88
CA ASP A 61 -1.40 0.27 -20.98
C ASP A 61 -0.41 -0.37 -20.02
N PHE A 62 -0.83 -0.51 -18.76
CA PHE A 62 -0.10 -1.24 -17.75
C PHE A 62 -1.01 -2.27 -17.08
N GLU A 63 -0.40 -3.37 -16.64
CA GLU A 63 -1.11 -4.43 -15.94
C GLU A 63 -1.37 -4.04 -14.49
N VAL A 64 -2.59 -4.29 -14.02
CA VAL A 64 -2.96 -4.13 -12.61
C VAL A 64 -3.11 -5.51 -12.02
N GLU A 65 -2.15 -5.94 -11.20
CA GLU A 65 -2.15 -7.28 -10.63
C GLU A 65 -3.41 -7.53 -9.77
N TYR A 66 -3.98 -8.73 -9.87
CA TYR A 66 -5.02 -9.16 -8.94
C TYR A 66 -4.43 -9.56 -7.59
N GLU A 67 -5.24 -9.45 -6.54
CA GLU A 67 -4.87 -9.95 -5.21
C GLU A 67 -5.50 -11.32 -4.95
N THR A 68 -4.84 -12.16 -4.13
CA THR A 68 -5.42 -13.42 -3.63
C THR A 68 -6.07 -13.19 -2.27
N VAL A 69 -7.38 -13.41 -2.19
CA VAL A 69 -8.20 -13.35 -0.98
C VAL A 69 -8.52 -14.77 -0.51
N ARG A 70 -8.23 -15.05 0.76
CA ARG A 70 -8.50 -16.36 1.39
C ARG A 70 -9.67 -16.22 2.34
N GLU A 71 -10.76 -16.93 2.06
CA GLU A 71 -12.00 -16.89 2.85
C GLU A 71 -12.31 -18.25 3.47
N ASP A 72 -12.60 -18.26 4.77
CA ASP A 72 -12.92 -19.48 5.50
C ASP A 72 -14.29 -20.06 5.10
N ASP A 73 -14.32 -21.36 4.79
CA ASP A 73 -15.53 -22.08 4.38
C ASP A 73 -15.79 -23.31 5.27
N SER A 74 -16.76 -23.18 6.18
CA SER A 74 -17.19 -24.25 7.07
C SER A 74 -17.98 -25.37 6.36
N SER A 75 -18.25 -25.24 5.06
CA SER A 75 -18.79 -26.29 4.21
C SER A 75 -17.72 -27.14 3.54
N LEU A 76 -16.44 -26.74 3.58
CA LEU A 76 -15.28 -27.47 3.05
C LEU A 76 -14.44 -28.09 4.18
N ALA A 77 -13.86 -29.27 3.94
CA ALA A 77 -13.16 -30.02 4.98
C ALA A 77 -11.91 -29.26 5.42
N GLN A 78 -11.59 -29.31 6.72
CA GLN A 78 -10.41 -28.64 7.22
C GLN A 78 -9.15 -29.04 6.44
N GLY A 79 -8.38 -28.04 5.99
CA GLY A 79 -7.14 -28.24 5.24
C GLY A 79 -7.34 -28.50 3.74
N THR A 80 -8.57 -28.46 3.24
CA THR A 80 -8.83 -28.38 1.80
C THR A 80 -8.88 -26.93 1.36
N GLU A 81 -8.29 -26.65 0.21
CA GLU A 81 -8.43 -25.36 -0.47
C GLU A 81 -9.18 -25.59 -1.77
N LYS A 82 -10.05 -24.64 -2.10
CA LYS A 82 -10.73 -24.63 -3.38
C LYS A 82 -10.73 -23.21 -3.92
N VAL A 83 -10.17 -23.03 -5.12
CA VAL A 83 -10.36 -21.78 -5.87
C VAL A 83 -11.83 -21.68 -6.23
N GLU A 84 -12.49 -20.64 -5.72
CA GLU A 84 -13.86 -20.31 -6.05
C GLU A 84 -13.93 -19.32 -7.21
N THR A 85 -13.03 -18.34 -7.21
CA THR A 85 -12.88 -17.35 -8.28
C THR A 85 -11.42 -17.31 -8.70
N GLU A 86 -11.12 -17.55 -9.97
CA GLU A 86 -9.77 -17.41 -10.52
C GLU A 86 -9.41 -15.94 -10.65
N GLY A 87 -8.18 -15.60 -10.26
CA GLY A 87 -7.66 -14.24 -10.38
C GLY A 87 -7.45 -13.83 -11.84
N GLN A 88 -7.75 -12.57 -12.15
CA GLN A 88 -7.49 -11.99 -13.47
C GLN A 88 -6.95 -10.57 -13.30
N ASN A 89 -5.79 -10.30 -13.90
CA ASN A 89 -5.21 -8.98 -13.85
C ASN A 89 -6.12 -7.97 -14.57
N GLY A 90 -6.22 -6.80 -13.98
CA GLY A 90 -6.84 -5.64 -14.57
C GLY A 90 -5.91 -4.96 -15.56
N VAL A 91 -6.43 -3.89 -16.15
CA VAL A 91 -5.67 -3.03 -17.06
C VAL A 91 -5.86 -1.60 -16.58
N GLY A 92 -4.76 -0.87 -16.50
CA GLY A 92 -4.77 0.57 -16.39
C GLY A 92 -4.15 1.22 -17.62
N THR A 93 -4.49 2.47 -17.86
CA THR A 93 -3.90 3.28 -18.92
C THR A 93 -3.27 4.52 -18.30
N ARG A 94 -2.02 4.79 -18.67
CA ARG A 94 -1.31 6.03 -18.37
C ARG A 94 -1.26 6.88 -19.63
N THR A 95 -1.75 8.10 -19.54
CA THR A 95 -1.65 9.08 -20.63
C THR A 95 -0.62 10.15 -20.25
N TYR A 96 0.31 10.39 -21.15
CA TYR A 96 1.35 11.39 -21.06
C TYR A 96 1.10 12.49 -22.08
N THR A 97 1.36 13.74 -21.69
CA THR A 97 1.58 14.83 -22.63
C THR A 97 3.06 14.83 -22.98
N VAL A 98 3.37 14.54 -24.25
CA VAL A 98 4.73 14.56 -24.78
C VAL A 98 4.94 15.90 -25.46
N TYR A 99 5.95 16.63 -25.01
CA TYR A 99 6.36 17.92 -25.58
C TYR A 99 7.45 17.69 -26.62
N TYR A 100 7.24 18.25 -27.81
CA TYR A 100 8.22 18.26 -28.89
C TYR A 100 8.74 19.68 -29.10
N ARG A 101 10.05 19.83 -29.22
CA ARG A 101 10.74 21.08 -29.56
C ARG A 101 11.39 20.91 -30.92
N ASP A 102 10.99 21.70 -31.89
CA ASP A 102 11.43 21.59 -33.30
C ASP A 102 11.29 20.16 -33.87
N GLY A 103 10.24 19.46 -33.44
CA GLY A 103 9.93 18.08 -33.83
C GLY A 103 10.70 17.00 -33.06
N GLU A 104 11.64 17.37 -32.19
CA GLU A 104 12.37 16.43 -31.33
C GLU A 104 11.67 16.27 -29.97
N GLU A 105 11.58 15.04 -29.50
CA GLU A 105 10.99 14.70 -28.20
C GLU A 105 11.82 15.31 -27.05
N ALA A 106 11.19 16.15 -26.24
CA ALA A 106 11.90 16.92 -25.22
C ALA A 106 11.57 16.46 -23.80
N ASN A 107 10.28 16.31 -23.47
CA ASN A 107 9.84 15.98 -22.12
C ASN A 107 8.50 15.25 -22.11
N TRP A 108 8.31 14.37 -21.14
CA TRP A 108 7.05 13.68 -20.88
C TRP A 108 6.47 14.16 -19.55
N GLU A 109 5.18 14.47 -19.55
CA GLU A 109 4.45 14.84 -18.35
C GLU A 109 3.25 13.89 -18.18
N MET A 110 3.24 13.12 -17.08
CA MET A 110 2.10 12.25 -16.77
C MET A 110 0.86 13.10 -16.53
N THR A 111 -0.15 12.91 -17.38
CA THR A 111 -1.37 13.70 -17.37
C THR A 111 -2.46 13.01 -16.57
N VAL A 112 -2.68 11.73 -16.84
CA VAL A 112 -3.68 10.92 -16.13
C VAL A 112 -3.23 9.47 -16.06
N GLU A 113 -3.53 8.82 -14.95
CA GLU A 113 -3.47 7.38 -14.78
C GLU A 113 -4.84 6.91 -14.31
N ALA A 114 -5.40 5.90 -14.97
CA ALA A 114 -6.69 5.35 -14.60
C ALA A 114 -6.70 3.83 -14.78
N VAL A 115 -7.29 3.12 -13.82
CA VAL A 115 -7.65 1.70 -14.00
C VAL A 115 -8.86 1.65 -14.92
N THR A 116 -8.68 1.12 -16.13
CA THR A 116 -9.74 1.00 -17.15
C THR A 116 -10.53 -0.29 -16.99
N THR A 117 -9.88 -1.34 -16.51
CA THR A 117 -10.49 -2.64 -16.18
C THR A 117 -10.00 -3.06 -14.80
N GLN A 118 -10.93 -3.20 -13.84
CA GLN A 118 -10.57 -3.65 -12.50
C GLN A 118 -10.05 -5.09 -12.53
N PRO A 119 -9.01 -5.43 -11.75
CA PRO A 119 -8.62 -6.82 -11.55
C PRO A 119 -9.77 -7.58 -10.86
N VAL A 120 -9.88 -8.86 -11.18
CA VAL A 120 -10.72 -9.81 -10.45
C VAL A 120 -9.83 -10.53 -9.47
N ASN A 121 -10.06 -10.33 -8.18
CA ASN A 121 -9.29 -11.01 -7.15
C ASN A 121 -9.50 -12.53 -7.21
N GLU A 122 -8.41 -13.27 -6.99
CA GLU A 122 -8.49 -14.71 -6.79
C GLU A 122 -9.09 -14.98 -5.42
N VAL A 123 -10.14 -15.81 -5.37
CA VAL A 123 -10.79 -16.17 -4.11
C VAL A 123 -10.56 -17.65 -3.84
N ILE A 124 -9.80 -17.94 -2.78
CA ILE A 124 -9.54 -19.30 -2.31
C ILE A 124 -10.38 -19.55 -1.06
N ARG A 125 -11.34 -20.46 -1.18
CA ARG A 125 -12.10 -20.98 -0.04
C ARG A 125 -11.23 -21.96 0.74
N VAL A 126 -10.93 -21.62 1.98
CA VAL A 126 -10.14 -22.46 2.88
C VAL A 126 -11.11 -23.23 3.77
N GLY A 127 -11.12 -24.55 3.67
CA GLY A 127 -12.02 -25.38 4.45
C GLY A 127 -11.72 -25.32 5.94
N THR A 128 -12.77 -25.11 6.73
CA THR A 128 -12.72 -25.05 8.20
C THR A 128 -13.63 -26.08 8.86
N ARG A 129 -14.31 -26.92 8.07
CA ARG A 129 -15.19 -27.97 8.57
C ARG A 129 -14.39 -29.10 9.19
N THR A 130 -14.36 -29.12 10.51
CA THR A 130 -13.86 -30.23 11.29
C THR A 130 -14.89 -31.37 11.30
N SER A 131 -14.48 -32.56 10.87
CA SER A 131 -15.27 -33.76 11.10
C SER A 131 -15.34 -33.99 12.61
N SER A 132 -16.52 -33.76 13.19
CA SER A 132 -16.78 -34.12 14.58
C SER A 132 -16.75 -35.65 14.69
N SER A 133 -15.61 -36.21 15.05
CA SER A 133 -15.55 -37.51 15.70
C SER A 133 -16.04 -37.33 17.13
N SER A 134 -17.28 -37.78 17.34
CA SER A 134 -17.88 -38.29 18.58
C SER A 134 -17.06 -38.18 19.87
N SER A 135 -17.64 -37.50 20.85
CA SER A 135 -17.59 -37.80 22.30
C SER A 135 -16.57 -38.83 22.81
N SER A 136 -15.50 -38.35 23.45
CA SER A 136 -14.94 -38.96 24.68
C SER A 136 -13.82 -38.07 25.23
N GLY A 137 -13.88 -37.74 26.52
CA GLY A 137 -12.94 -36.83 27.17
C GLY A 137 -11.48 -37.25 27.05
N GLY A 138 -10.62 -36.29 26.70
CA GLY A 138 -9.16 -36.43 26.68
C GLY A 138 -8.52 -35.08 26.99
N SER A 139 -7.69 -35.04 28.04
CA SER A 139 -7.06 -33.85 28.59
C SER A 139 -6.15 -33.12 27.60
N PHE A 140 -6.37 -31.82 27.40
CA PHE A 140 -5.38 -30.90 26.83
C PHE A 140 -4.22 -30.75 27.82
N THR A 141 -3.00 -31.10 27.41
CA THR A 141 -1.78 -30.80 28.16
C THR A 141 -1.17 -29.50 27.62
N PRO A 142 -1.14 -28.41 28.42
CA PRO A 142 -0.49 -27.17 28.01
C PRO A 142 1.02 -27.37 27.77
N PRO A 143 1.66 -26.53 26.93
CA PRO A 143 3.11 -26.58 26.74
C PRO A 143 3.85 -26.40 28.07
N ALA A 144 4.86 -27.23 28.31
CA ALA A 144 5.68 -27.14 29.50
C ALA A 144 6.57 -25.88 29.44
N ASN A 145 6.40 -25.01 30.45
CA ASN A 145 7.12 -23.77 30.76
C ASN A 145 7.61 -22.90 29.59
N ALA A 146 7.13 -21.64 29.57
CA ALA A 146 7.71 -20.58 28.75
C ALA A 146 9.20 -20.37 29.08
N ALA A 147 10.03 -20.12 28.07
CA ALA A 147 11.45 -19.77 28.26
C ALA A 147 11.62 -18.62 29.29
N PRO A 148 12.76 -18.50 30.00
CA PRO A 148 12.95 -17.46 31.01
C PRO A 148 12.68 -16.06 30.43
N VAL A 149 11.95 -15.22 31.17
CA VAL A 149 11.55 -13.89 30.73
C VAL A 149 12.57 -12.85 31.22
N ALA A 150 13.20 -12.14 30.30
CA ALA A 150 14.13 -11.06 30.66
C ALA A 150 13.37 -9.82 31.16
N PRO A 151 13.80 -9.19 32.28
CA PRO A 151 13.19 -7.96 32.79
C PRO A 151 13.20 -6.83 31.75
N GLY A 152 12.16 -5.98 31.74
CA GLY A 152 12.07 -4.83 30.84
C GLY A 152 11.63 -5.15 29.41
N THR A 153 11.18 -6.37 29.13
CA THR A 153 10.67 -6.79 27.80
C THR A 153 9.15 -6.79 27.73
N SER A 154 8.57 -6.74 26.53
CA SER A 154 7.11 -6.93 26.30
C SER A 154 6.58 -8.20 26.98
N ARG A 155 7.39 -9.26 26.97
CA ARG A 155 7.09 -10.57 27.54
C ARG A 155 7.03 -10.52 29.08
N ALA A 156 7.86 -9.69 29.72
CA ALA A 156 7.82 -9.44 31.17
C ALA A 156 6.54 -8.71 31.58
N ILE A 157 6.18 -7.66 30.83
CA ILE A 157 4.92 -6.92 31.05
C ILE A 157 3.72 -7.86 30.93
N ALA A 158 3.70 -8.74 29.93
CA ALA A 158 2.63 -9.71 29.77
C ALA A 158 2.56 -10.74 30.91
N ALA A 159 3.69 -11.23 31.41
CA ALA A 159 3.71 -12.15 32.55
C ALA A 159 3.08 -11.52 33.80
N GLU A 160 3.42 -10.27 34.10
CA GLU A 160 2.83 -9.51 35.21
C GLU A 160 1.31 -9.31 35.00
N MET A 161 0.89 -8.96 33.79
CA MET A 161 -0.52 -8.73 33.45
C MET A 161 -1.38 -10.01 33.43
N VAL A 162 -0.79 -11.16 33.10
CA VAL A 162 -1.44 -12.48 33.18
C VAL A 162 -1.62 -12.88 34.65
N ALA A 163 -0.58 -12.73 35.46
CA ALA A 163 -0.65 -13.00 36.90
C ALA A 163 -1.68 -12.10 37.61
N ALA A 164 -1.72 -10.81 37.27
CA ALA A 164 -2.69 -9.85 37.82
C ALA A 164 -4.16 -10.22 37.47
N ARG A 165 -4.39 -11.01 36.42
CA ARG A 165 -5.71 -11.55 36.03
C ARG A 165 -6.06 -12.86 36.74
N GLY A 166 -5.16 -13.40 37.57
CA GLY A 166 -5.33 -14.69 38.24
C GLY A 166 -5.09 -15.89 37.31
N TRP A 167 -4.52 -15.69 36.13
CA TRP A 167 -4.13 -16.77 35.22
C TRP A 167 -2.77 -17.34 35.63
N SER A 168 -2.62 -18.66 35.48
CA SER A 168 -1.43 -19.39 35.89
C SER A 168 -0.26 -19.23 34.91
N GLU A 169 0.93 -19.68 35.31
CA GLU A 169 2.10 -19.75 34.43
C GLU A 169 1.87 -20.64 33.20
N SER A 170 0.98 -21.64 33.27
CA SER A 170 0.61 -22.46 32.12
C SER A 170 -0.20 -21.66 31.08
N GLU A 171 -1.06 -20.75 31.53
CA GLU A 171 -1.77 -19.82 30.65
C GLU A 171 -0.79 -18.84 30.00
N PHE A 172 0.21 -18.38 30.75
CA PHE A 172 1.29 -17.59 30.17
C PHE A 172 2.09 -18.38 29.10
N ALA A 173 2.37 -19.66 29.32
CA ALA A 173 3.04 -20.50 28.31
C ALA A 173 2.21 -20.66 27.02
N CYS A 174 0.89 -20.74 27.14
CA CYS A 174 -0.02 -20.74 25.99
C CYS A 174 -0.01 -19.40 25.25
N LEU A 175 -0.12 -18.29 25.99
CA LEU A 175 -0.04 -16.93 25.45
C LEU A 175 1.29 -16.70 24.72
N ASP A 176 2.38 -17.15 25.33
CA ASP A 176 3.70 -17.02 24.77
C ASP A 176 3.84 -17.72 23.44
N THR A 177 3.32 -18.94 23.35
CA THR A 177 3.31 -19.68 22.09
C THR A 177 2.52 -18.95 21.00
N LEU A 178 1.37 -18.36 21.36
CA LEU A 178 0.56 -17.55 20.44
C LEU A 178 1.34 -16.33 19.94
N TRP A 179 1.72 -15.43 20.85
CA TRP A 179 2.26 -14.12 20.49
C TRP A 179 3.70 -14.19 19.96
N GLN A 180 4.44 -15.25 20.31
CA GLN A 180 5.71 -15.57 19.66
C GLN A 180 5.52 -15.87 18.17
N ARG A 181 4.42 -16.54 17.78
CA ARG A 181 4.09 -16.80 16.38
C ARG A 181 3.53 -15.57 15.67
N GLU A 182 2.72 -14.77 16.36
CA GLU A 182 2.09 -13.58 15.76
C GLU A 182 3.10 -12.49 15.40
N SER A 183 3.94 -12.09 16.35
CA SER A 183 4.80 -10.90 16.20
C SER A 183 6.22 -11.11 16.69
N GLY A 184 6.53 -12.28 17.25
CA GLY A 184 7.76 -12.50 18.00
C GLY A 184 7.91 -11.50 19.15
N TRP A 185 6.80 -11.08 19.76
CA TRP A 185 6.74 -10.06 20.82
C TRP A 185 7.14 -8.63 20.42
N ASN A 186 7.28 -8.34 19.12
CA ASN A 186 7.59 -7.00 18.63
C ASN A 186 6.33 -6.11 18.59
N HIS A 187 6.29 -5.08 19.43
CA HIS A 187 5.16 -4.13 19.50
C HIS A 187 5.07 -3.17 18.31
N LEU A 188 6.10 -3.13 17.47
CA LEU A 188 6.11 -2.40 16.20
C LEU A 188 5.92 -3.35 15.01
N ALA A 189 5.64 -4.63 15.24
CA ALA A 189 5.36 -5.57 14.16
C ALA A 189 4.10 -5.14 13.43
N MET A 190 4.26 -4.83 12.15
CA MET A 190 3.15 -4.57 11.26
C MET A 190 3.22 -5.58 10.12
N ASN A 191 2.12 -6.30 9.93
CA ASN A 191 1.95 -7.08 8.72
C ASN A 191 1.65 -6.11 7.56
N PRO A 192 2.53 -5.99 6.55
CA PRO A 192 2.37 -5.01 5.47
C PRO A 192 1.19 -5.31 4.54
N TYR A 193 0.68 -6.55 4.54
CA TYR A 193 -0.43 -6.98 3.68
C TYR A 193 -1.79 -6.80 4.36
N SER A 194 -1.92 -7.22 5.62
CA SER A 194 -3.18 -7.11 6.35
C SER A 194 -3.32 -5.81 7.14
N GLY A 195 -2.21 -5.11 7.42
CA GLY A 195 -2.20 -4.00 8.37
C GLY A 195 -2.40 -4.45 9.83
N ALA A 196 -2.32 -5.76 10.11
CA ALA A 196 -2.32 -6.28 11.47
C ALA A 196 -1.12 -5.71 12.23
N TYR A 197 -1.37 -5.22 13.44
CA TYR A 197 -0.40 -4.40 14.15
C TYR A 197 -0.16 -4.86 15.59
N GLY A 198 1.09 -4.73 16.02
CA GLY A 198 1.52 -4.87 17.39
C GLY A 198 1.64 -6.33 17.86
N ILE A 199 1.85 -6.50 19.16
CA ILE A 199 2.09 -7.80 19.80
C ILE A 199 1.00 -8.84 19.45
N PRO A 200 -0.31 -8.52 19.57
CA PRO A 200 -1.37 -9.49 19.28
C PRO A 200 -1.74 -9.57 17.80
N GLN A 201 -1.07 -8.80 16.91
CA GLN A 201 -1.42 -8.66 15.49
C GLN A 201 -2.90 -8.29 15.28
N SER A 202 -3.36 -7.21 15.94
CA SER A 202 -4.75 -6.75 15.83
C SER A 202 -5.07 -6.23 14.43
N LEU A 203 -6.21 -6.65 13.88
CA LEU A 203 -6.73 -6.19 12.59
C LEU A 203 -8.15 -5.59 12.71
N PRO A 204 -8.35 -4.27 12.45
CA PRO A 204 -7.31 -3.25 12.33
C PRO A 204 -6.61 -2.98 13.68
N GLY A 205 -5.36 -2.49 13.63
CA GLY A 205 -4.60 -2.11 14.82
C GLY A 205 -5.31 -1.08 15.71
N SER A 206 -6.12 -0.20 15.09
CA SER A 206 -6.89 0.85 15.76
C SER A 206 -7.89 0.33 16.81
N LYS A 207 -8.26 -0.96 16.78
CA LYS A 207 -9.07 -1.56 17.85
C LYS A 207 -8.40 -1.44 19.22
N MET A 208 -7.06 -1.41 19.28
CA MET A 208 -6.31 -1.25 20.53
C MET A 208 -6.48 0.13 21.17
N ALA A 209 -7.02 1.12 20.46
CA ALA A 209 -7.32 2.44 21.01
C ALA A 209 -8.31 2.40 22.20
N SER A 210 -9.12 1.34 22.30
CA SER A 210 -10.03 1.15 23.45
C SER A 210 -9.30 0.87 24.76
N ALA A 211 -8.03 0.46 24.71
CA ALA A 211 -7.20 0.22 25.90
C ALA A 211 -6.33 1.43 26.26
N GLY A 212 -6.10 2.36 25.32
CA GLY A 212 -5.29 3.56 25.54
C GLY A 212 -4.97 4.30 24.24
N ALA A 213 -4.82 5.62 24.31
CA ALA A 213 -4.53 6.46 23.13
C ALA A 213 -3.11 6.25 22.57
N ASP A 214 -2.20 5.67 23.35
CA ASP A 214 -0.80 5.41 23.05
C ASP A 214 -0.54 4.00 22.45
N TRP A 215 -1.60 3.31 22.01
CA TRP A 215 -1.57 1.92 21.56
C TRP A 215 -0.55 1.60 20.45
N GLN A 216 -0.17 2.59 19.63
CA GLN A 216 0.80 2.37 18.56
C GLN A 216 2.21 2.09 19.10
N THR A 217 2.61 2.74 20.19
CA THR A 217 4.01 2.71 20.66
C THR A 217 4.16 2.08 22.05
N ASN A 218 3.07 1.93 22.80
CA ASN A 218 3.12 1.39 24.16
C ASN A 218 2.80 -0.12 24.18
N PRO A 219 3.77 -1.02 24.45
CA PRO A 219 3.53 -2.46 24.53
C PRO A 219 2.54 -2.84 25.64
N ALA A 220 2.49 -2.11 26.76
CA ALA A 220 1.54 -2.39 27.84
C ALA A 220 0.09 -2.19 27.39
N THR A 221 -0.17 -1.16 26.58
CA THR A 221 -1.50 -0.89 26.00
C THR A 221 -1.92 -1.99 25.02
N GLN A 222 -1.00 -2.46 24.18
CA GLN A 222 -1.26 -3.57 23.24
C GLN A 222 -1.55 -4.88 23.95
N ILE A 223 -0.76 -5.22 24.99
CA ILE A 223 -0.92 -6.42 25.81
C ILE A 223 -2.27 -6.37 26.55
N ALA A 224 -2.62 -5.24 27.16
CA ALA A 224 -3.88 -5.09 27.89
C ALA A 224 -5.10 -5.33 26.99
N TRP A 225 -5.06 -4.81 25.75
CA TRP A 225 -6.09 -5.07 24.76
C TRP A 225 -6.14 -6.54 24.34
N GLY A 226 -5.00 -7.14 23.98
CA GLY A 226 -4.92 -8.52 23.52
C GLY A 226 -5.41 -9.53 24.56
N LEU A 227 -5.07 -9.35 25.84
CA LEU A 227 -5.56 -10.21 26.92
C LEU A 227 -7.08 -10.08 27.12
N SER A 228 -7.64 -8.89 26.93
CA SER A 228 -9.09 -8.65 27.02
C SER A 228 -9.84 -9.32 25.87
N TYR A 229 -9.28 -9.25 24.66
CA TYR A 229 -9.80 -9.96 23.49
C TYR A 229 -9.78 -11.48 23.70
N ILE A 230 -8.66 -12.04 24.17
CA ILE A 230 -8.53 -13.47 24.48
C ILE A 230 -9.57 -13.91 25.51
N SER A 231 -9.73 -13.15 26.58
CA SER A 231 -10.69 -13.47 27.64
C SER A 231 -12.14 -13.46 27.11
N GLY A 232 -12.50 -12.44 26.31
CA GLY A 232 -13.85 -12.29 25.79
C GLY A 232 -14.23 -13.32 24.72
N ARG A 233 -13.25 -13.85 23.97
CA ARG A 233 -13.49 -14.77 22.85
C ARG A 233 -13.24 -16.24 23.21
N TYR A 234 -12.21 -16.52 23.99
CA TYR A 234 -11.73 -17.87 24.26
C TYR A 234 -11.68 -18.22 25.74
N GLY A 235 -12.01 -17.27 26.62
CA GLY A 235 -11.95 -17.45 28.07
C GLY A 235 -10.54 -17.32 28.63
N THR A 236 -9.58 -18.10 28.13
CA THR A 236 -8.18 -18.11 28.59
C THR A 236 -7.18 -18.20 27.43
N PRO A 237 -5.91 -17.82 27.64
CA PRO A 237 -4.84 -18.03 26.65
C PRO A 237 -4.68 -19.47 26.14
N CYS A 238 -4.87 -20.48 26.98
CA CYS A 238 -4.85 -21.88 26.56
C CYS A 238 -6.11 -22.26 25.79
N GLY A 239 -7.27 -21.66 26.10
CA GLY A 239 -8.45 -21.74 25.25
C GLY A 239 -8.18 -21.16 23.85
N ALA A 240 -7.52 -20.00 23.79
CA ALA A 240 -7.11 -19.35 22.55
C ALA A 240 -6.05 -20.16 21.79
N LEU A 241 -5.06 -20.74 22.48
CA LEU A 241 -4.03 -21.56 21.85
C LEU A 241 -4.61 -22.87 21.33
N SER A 242 -5.48 -23.52 22.11
CA SER A 242 -6.19 -24.73 21.69
C SER A 242 -7.05 -24.43 20.46
N HIS A 243 -7.72 -23.28 20.43
CA HIS A 243 -8.43 -22.81 19.24
C HIS A 243 -7.48 -22.58 18.07
N SER A 244 -6.37 -21.88 18.26
CA SER A 244 -5.38 -21.61 17.21
C SER A 244 -4.73 -22.87 16.64
N TYR A 245 -4.52 -23.92 17.44
CA TYR A 245 -4.10 -25.21 16.91
C TYR A 245 -5.20 -25.92 16.12
N SER A 246 -6.45 -25.56 16.34
CA SER A 246 -7.59 -26.09 15.59
C SER A 246 -8.02 -25.24 14.39
N VAL A 247 -7.69 -23.95 14.29
CA VAL A 247 -8.15 -23.07 13.19
C VAL A 247 -7.05 -22.19 12.57
N GLY A 248 -5.83 -22.22 13.09
CA GLY A 248 -4.69 -21.44 12.57
C GLY A 248 -4.59 -20.00 13.08
N TRP A 249 -5.62 -19.47 13.76
CA TRP A 249 -5.67 -18.12 14.32
C TRP A 249 -6.37 -18.11 15.70
N TYR A 250 -6.25 -17.01 16.44
CA TYR A 250 -6.96 -16.81 17.72
C TYR A 250 -7.41 -15.35 17.87
#